data_AF-F0WDC2-F1
#
_entry.id   AF-F0WDC2-F1
#
_cell.length_a   1.000
_cell.length_b   1.000
_cell.length_c   1.000
_cell.angle_alpha   90.00
_cell.angle_beta   90.00
_cell.angle_gamma   90.00
#
_symmetry.space_group_name_H-M   'P 1'
#
loop_
_entity.id
_entity.type
_entity.pdbx_description
1 polymer ?
#
loop_
_entity_poly.entity_id
_entity_poly.type
_entity_poly.pdbx_seq_one_letter_code
_entity_poly.pdbx_strand_id
1 'polypeptide(L)'
;MRLDDEDELEDAIIHADIPNTFRELRACLTCSLVKTFTQFYDTGCENCAFLQMADNRQRVAECTTAHYDGMIALMRPKESWVAKWQRLGTT
;
A
#
# COMPACT_ATOMS: atom_id res chain seq x y z
N MET A 1 -26.59 11.26 15.62
CA MET A 1 -25.66 11.03 14.49
C MET A 1 -25.36 9.55 14.54
N ARG A 2 -25.78 8.80 13.53
CA ARG A 2 -25.92 7.34 13.63
C ARG A 2 -24.55 6.68 13.49
N LEU A 3 -24.30 5.65 14.31
CA LEU A 3 -23.16 4.74 14.16
C LEU A 3 -23.15 4.09 12.76
N ASP A 4 -24.34 3.93 12.17
CA ASP A 4 -24.53 3.44 10.79
C ASP A 4 -23.83 4.33 9.74
N ASP A 5 -23.68 5.63 9.98
CA ASP A 5 -23.04 6.56 9.03
C ASP A 5 -21.50 6.47 9.06
N GLU A 6 -20.90 5.97 10.15
CA GLU A 6 -19.44 5.83 10.33
C GLU A 6 -18.92 4.52 9.73
N ASP A 7 -19.69 3.43 9.87
CA ASP A 7 -19.35 2.12 9.30
C ASP A 7 -19.42 2.14 7.75
N GLU A 8 -20.40 2.82 7.15
CA GLU A 8 -20.49 2.98 5.68
C GLU A 8 -19.30 3.76 5.07
N LEU A 9 -18.63 4.60 5.87
CA LEU A 9 -17.45 5.35 5.45
C LEU A 9 -16.16 4.51 5.54
N GLU A 10 -16.12 3.49 6.39
CA GLU A 10 -14.99 2.56 6.54
C GLU A 10 -14.91 1.60 5.33
N ASP A 11 -16.06 1.19 4.78
CA ASP A 11 -16.17 0.30 3.60
C ASP A 11 -15.69 0.91 2.27
N ALA A 12 -15.52 2.24 2.21
CA ALA A 12 -15.02 2.93 1.01
C ALA A 12 -13.48 2.94 0.90
N ILE A 13 -12.76 2.40 1.89
CA ILE A 13 -11.29 2.36 1.90
C ILE A 13 -10.82 1.17 1.08
N ILE A 14 -10.12 1.43 -0.03
CA ILE A 14 -9.41 0.39 -0.77
C ILE A 14 -8.22 -0.05 0.08
N HIS A 15 -8.36 -1.18 0.76
CA HIS A 15 -7.26 -1.80 1.47
C HIS A 15 -6.26 -2.43 0.48
N ALA A 16 -4.97 -2.20 0.72
CA ALA A 16 -3.93 -2.85 -0.06
C ALA A 16 -3.85 -4.35 0.25
N ASP A 17 -3.46 -5.15 -0.76
CA ASP A 17 -3.22 -6.57 -0.57
C ASP A 17 -2.10 -6.81 0.46
N ILE A 18 -2.36 -7.69 1.43
CA ILE A 18 -1.36 -8.12 2.42
C ILE A 18 -0.29 -8.97 1.71
N PRO A 19 1.02 -8.79 2.02
CA PRO A 19 2.05 -9.68 1.48
C PRO A 19 1.77 -11.15 1.77
N ASN A 20 1.66 -11.97 0.72
CA ASN A 20 1.34 -13.40 0.86
C ASN A 20 2.55 -14.27 1.26
N THR A 21 3.76 -13.72 1.21
CA THR A 21 5.01 -14.30 1.68
C THR A 21 6.01 -13.21 2.05
N PHE A 22 6.99 -13.53 2.89
CA PHE A 22 8.11 -12.63 3.22
C PHE A 22 9.29 -12.74 2.23
N ARG A 23 9.16 -13.54 1.17
CA ARG A 23 10.16 -13.65 0.09
C ARG A 23 9.91 -12.59 -0.97
N GLU A 24 10.98 -12.03 -1.52
CA GLU A 24 10.92 -11.06 -2.63
C GLU A 24 10.01 -9.85 -2.35
N LEU A 25 10.01 -9.39 -1.09
CA LEU A 25 9.32 -8.17 -0.70
C LEU A 25 9.98 -6.95 -1.30
N ARG A 26 9.14 -6.00 -1.68
CA ARG A 26 9.57 -4.72 -2.24
C ARG A 26 8.71 -3.61 -1.66
N ALA A 27 9.30 -2.44 -1.49
CA ALA A 27 8.61 -1.21 -1.12
C ALA A 27 8.41 -0.34 -2.37
N CYS A 28 7.20 0.19 -2.57
CA CYS A 28 6.94 1.21 -3.57
C CYS A 28 7.73 2.48 -3.25
N LEU A 29 8.46 3.01 -4.24
CA LEU A 29 9.29 4.21 -4.06
C LEU A 29 8.47 5.49 -3.86
N THR A 30 7.19 5.47 -4.22
CA THR A 30 6.31 6.65 -4.10
C THR A 30 5.50 6.68 -2.81
N CYS A 31 4.87 5.56 -2.41
CA CYS A 31 3.98 5.52 -1.25
C CYS A 31 4.45 4.60 -0.12
N SER A 32 5.60 3.94 -0.27
CA SER A 32 6.17 3.01 0.71
C SER A 32 5.36 1.74 1.00
N LEU A 33 4.28 1.47 0.25
CA LEU A 33 3.54 0.21 0.35
C LEU A 33 4.48 -0.99 0.11
N VAL A 34 4.39 -2.01 0.95
CA VAL A 34 5.20 -3.22 0.86
C VAL A 34 4.34 -4.39 0.38
N LYS A 35 4.72 -5.00 -0.74
CA LYS A 35 4.11 -6.20 -1.33
C LYS A 35 5.21 -7.07 -1.94
N THR A 36 4.88 -8.30 -2.33
CA THR A 36 5.83 -9.11 -3.13
C THR A 36 5.97 -8.54 -4.53
N PHE A 37 7.09 -8.82 -5.21
CA PHE A 37 7.27 -8.46 -6.62
C PHE A 37 6.08 -8.96 -7.48
N THR A 38 5.65 -10.19 -7.26
CA THR A 38 4.53 -10.80 -7.98
C THR A 38 3.22 -10.07 -7.73
N GLN A 39 2.91 -9.69 -6.49
CA GLN A 39 1.69 -8.92 -6.22
C GLN A 39 1.70 -7.53 -6.88
N PHE A 40 2.85 -6.84 -6.95
CA PHE A 40 2.94 -5.60 -7.73
C PHE A 40 2.79 -5.82 -9.24
N TYR A 41 3.25 -6.97 -9.74
CA TYR A 41 3.07 -7.35 -11.15
C TYR A 41 1.61 -7.72 -11.45
N ASP A 42 0.92 -8.40 -10.55
CA ASP A 42 -0.45 -8.89 -10.76
C ASP A 42 -1.50 -7.77 -10.59
N THR A 43 -1.42 -6.99 -9.50
CA THR A 43 -2.45 -5.99 -9.15
C THR A 43 -1.95 -4.56 -9.11
N GLY A 44 -0.65 -4.34 -9.29
CA GLY A 44 -0.06 -3.00 -9.17
C GLY A 44 0.01 -2.50 -7.72
N CYS A 45 0.06 -1.18 -7.59
CA CYS A 45 0.03 -0.48 -6.30
C CYS A 45 -1.27 0.29 -6.17
N GLU A 46 -2.03 -0.02 -5.12
CA GLU A 46 -3.35 0.50 -4.81
C GLU A 46 -3.31 2.02 -4.58
N ASN A 47 -2.20 2.50 -4.02
CA ASN A 47 -1.95 3.93 -3.77
C ASN A 47 -1.43 4.70 -4.98
N CYS A 48 -0.96 4.01 -6.03
CA CYS A 48 -0.19 4.61 -7.11
C CYS A 48 -0.54 4.03 -8.48
N ALA A 49 -1.83 4.02 -8.82
CA ALA A 49 -2.33 3.50 -10.11
C ALA A 49 -1.62 4.14 -11.34
N PHE A 50 -1.18 5.40 -11.23
CA PHE A 50 -0.46 6.11 -12.30
C PHE A 50 0.92 5.51 -12.64
N LEU A 51 1.48 4.65 -11.78
CA LEU A 51 2.75 3.97 -12.06
C LEU A 51 2.60 2.83 -13.08
N GLN A 52 1.38 2.32 -13.29
CA GLN A 52 1.07 1.29 -14.30
C GLN A 52 2.00 0.06 -14.23
N MET A 53 2.10 -0.51 -13.02
CA MET A 53 2.96 -1.67 -12.74
C MET A 53 2.35 -3.02 -13.14
N ALA A 54 1.01 -3.11 -13.17
CA ALA A 54 0.31 -4.33 -13.53
C ALA A 54 0.74 -4.81 -14.93
N ASP A 55 1.00 -6.11 -15.06
CA ASP A 55 1.54 -6.77 -16.26
C ASP A 55 2.87 -6.20 -16.80
N ASN A 56 3.57 -5.35 -16.03
CA ASN A 56 4.80 -4.70 -16.47
C ASN A 56 5.95 -4.86 -15.46
N ARG A 57 6.72 -5.95 -15.63
CA ARG A 57 7.87 -6.29 -14.76
C ARG A 57 8.94 -5.19 -14.69
N GLN A 58 9.18 -4.49 -15.80
CA GLN A 58 10.16 -3.41 -15.85
C GLN A 58 9.71 -2.25 -14.97
N ARG A 59 8.44 -1.87 -15.06
CA ARG A 59 7.85 -0.84 -14.19
C ARG A 59 7.90 -1.23 -12.72
N VAL A 60 7.59 -2.50 -12.38
CA VAL A 60 7.74 -2.98 -11.00
C VAL A 60 9.18 -2.79 -10.52
N ALA A 61 10.18 -3.18 -11.30
CA ALA A 61 11.59 -3.04 -10.92
C ALA A 61 12.03 -1.57 -10.76
N GLU A 62 11.54 -0.66 -11.61
CA GLU A 62 11.89 0.77 -11.58
C GLU A 62 11.16 1.56 -10.49
N CYS A 63 9.93 1.17 -10.15
CA CYS A 63 9.07 1.90 -9.21
C CYS A 63 9.11 1.32 -7.79
N THR A 64 9.86 0.24 -7.54
CA THR A 64 9.95 -0.40 -6.23
C THR A 64 11.40 -0.80 -5.88
N THR A 65 11.71 -0.95 -4.59
CA THR A 65 13.04 -1.37 -4.11
C THR A 65 12.93 -2.58 -3.16
N ALA A 66 13.89 -3.49 -3.22
CA ALA A 66 14.05 -4.55 -2.21
C ALA A 66 14.84 -4.07 -0.98
N HIS A 67 15.42 -2.86 -1.03
CA HIS A 67 16.21 -2.27 0.05
C HIS A 67 15.35 -1.26 0.81
N TYR A 68 14.69 -1.71 1.86
CA TYR A 68 13.95 -0.88 2.81
C TYR A 68 14.22 -1.39 4.24
N ASP A 69 13.90 -0.58 5.25
CA ASP A 69 14.08 -0.93 6.67
C ASP A 69 12.75 -0.82 7.41
N GLY A 70 12.44 -1.83 8.22
CA GLY A 70 11.20 -1.91 8.99
C GLY A 70 9.94 -2.15 8.14
N MET A 71 8.83 -2.43 8.82
CA MET A 71 7.50 -2.52 8.21
C MET A 71 6.43 -2.08 9.21
N ILE A 72 5.33 -1.53 8.72
CA ILE A 72 4.20 -1.07 9.53
C ILE A 72 2.93 -1.71 8.99
N ALA A 73 2.22 -2.47 9.84
CA ALA A 73 0.85 -2.89 9.55
C ALA A 73 -0.09 -1.73 9.90
N LEU A 74 -0.55 -1.00 8.88
CA LEU A 74 -1.39 0.18 9.07
C LEU A 74 -2.86 -0.14 8.76
N MET A 75 -3.70 -0.16 9.80
CA MET A 75 -5.12 -0.50 9.69
C MET A 75 -6.02 0.73 9.51
N ARG A 76 -5.79 1.79 10.30
CA ARG A 76 -6.57 3.05 10.27
C ARG A 76 -5.66 4.27 10.00
N PRO A 77 -5.34 4.57 8.73
CA PRO A 77 -4.42 5.66 8.38
C PRO A 77 -4.84 7.05 8.88
N LYS A 78 -6.15 7.36 8.87
CA LYS A 78 -6.68 8.68 9.25
C LYS A 78 -6.53 8.98 10.75
N GLU A 79 -6.66 7.96 11.58
CA GLU A 79 -6.57 8.06 13.05
C GLU A 79 -5.15 7.89 13.57
N SER A 80 -4.30 7.15 12.85
CA SER A 80 -2.97 6.78 13.31
C SER A 80 -1.98 7.95 13.33
N TRP A 81 -1.41 8.23 14.50
CA TRP A 81 -0.27 9.15 14.62
C TRP A 81 0.94 8.66 13.83
N VAL A 82 1.19 7.35 13.81
CA VAL A 82 2.29 6.74 13.05
C VAL A 82 2.11 7.02 11.56
N ALA A 83 0.89 6.89 11.03
CA ALA A 83 0.60 7.23 9.64
C ALA A 83 0.84 8.72 9.34
N LYS A 84 0.42 9.62 10.25
CA LYS A 84 0.68 11.07 10.10
C LYS A 84 2.18 11.37 10.10
N TRP A 85 2.93 10.75 11.01
CA TRP A 85 4.38 10.89 11.10
C TRP A 85 5.09 10.39 9.82
N GLN A 86 4.65 9.24 9.31
CA GLN A 86 5.16 8.64 8.07
C GLN A 86 4.55 9.24 6.80
N ARG A 87 3.67 10.24 6.91
CA ARG A 87 2.99 10.91 5.79
C ARG A 87 2.14 9.96 4.92
N LEU A 88 1.53 8.96 5.54
CA LEU A 88 0.68 7.93 4.89
C LEU A 88 -0.83 8.17 5.06
N GLY A 89 -1.25 9.29 5.67
CA GLY A 89 -2.64 9.52 6.10
C GLY A 89 -3.59 10.18 5.07
N THR A 90 -3.16 10.39 3.82
CA THR A 90 -3.89 11.19 2.83
C THR A 90 -4.03 10.53 1.45
N THR A 91 -3.74 9.23 1.33
CA THR A 91 -3.94 8.49 0.06
C THR A 91 -5.32 7.87 0.02
#